data_AF-A0A969TMZ4-F1
#
_entry.id   AF-A0A969TMZ4-F1
#
_cell.length_a   1.000
_cell.length_b   1.000
_cell.length_c   1.000
_cell.angle_alpha   90.00
_cell.angle_beta   90.00
_cell.angle_gamma   90.00
#
_symmetry.space_group_name_H-M   'P 1'
#
loop_
_entity.id
_entity.type
_entity.pdbx_description
1 polymer ?
#
loop_
_entity_poly.entity_id
_entity_poly.type
_entity_poly.pdbx_seq_one_letter_code
_entity_poly.pdbx_strand_id
1 'polypeptide(L)' 'MTAYTIDLNPVIQMTDEQFYQLCRANPDLKFERNAKGELIIMAPTGGETGRDNFEISADFAIGIG' A
#
# COMPACT_ATOMS: atom_id res chain seq x y z
N MET A 1 -7.12 11.51 4.91
CA MET A 1 -6.30 10.72 3.97
C MET A 1 -5.20 10.10 4.79
N THR A 2 -5.07 8.78 4.77
CA THR A 2 -3.98 8.09 5.47
C THR A 2 -2.96 7.65 4.43
N ALA A 3 -1.70 8.00 4.66
CA ALA A 3 -0.58 7.60 3.83
C ALA A 3 0.28 6.60 4.58
N TYR A 4 0.62 5.49 3.93
CA TYR A 4 1.53 4.48 4.45
C TYR A 4 2.79 4.45 3.60
N THR A 5 3.94 4.28 4.25
CA THR A 5 5.23 4.12 3.57
C THR A 5 5.79 2.76 3.92
N ILE A 6 6.11 1.97 2.90
CA ILE A 6 6.71 0.64 3.05
C ILE A 6 8.03 0.60 2.28
N ASP A 7 9.07 0.16 2.99
CA ASP A 7 10.33 -0.21 2.35
C ASP A 7 10.24 -1.64 1.83
N LEU A 8 10.17 -1.77 0.50
CA LEU A 8 10.14 -3.07 -0.17
C LEU A 8 11.54 -3.57 -0.54
N ASN A 9 12.59 -2.74 -0.42
CA ASN A 9 13.95 -3.11 -0.80
C ASN A 9 14.47 -4.40 -0.12
N PRO A 10 14.12 -4.73 1.14
CA PRO A 10 14.57 -5.97 1.77
C PRO A 10 13.95 -7.24 1.17
N VAL A 11 12.79 -7.12 0.52
CA VAL A 11 12.03 -8.26 -0.01
C VAL A 11 12.14 -8.35 -1.53
N ILE A 12 12.05 -7.20 -2.21
CA ILE A 12 12.06 -7.12 -3.66
C ILE A 12 12.56 -5.76 -4.16
N GLN A 13 13.49 -5.80 -5.11
CA GLN A 13 13.85 -4.63 -5.90
C GLN A 13 12.85 -4.45 -7.03
N MET A 14 11.85 -3.59 -6.81
CA MET A 14 10.77 -3.39 -7.76
C MET A 14 11.25 -2.68 -9.02
N THR A 15 10.99 -3.29 -10.18
CA THR A 15 11.21 -2.67 -11.50
C THR A 15 10.04 -1.74 -11.86
N ASP A 16 10.25 -0.83 -12.82
CA ASP A 16 9.19 0.06 -13.31
C ASP A 16 7.98 -0.71 -13.85
N GLU A 17 8.21 -1.86 -14.52
CA GLU A 17 7.13 -2.72 -15.01
C GLU A 17 6.32 -3.32 -13.86
N GLN A 18 6.98 -3.82 -12.81
CA GLN A 18 6.28 -4.35 -11.62
C GLN A 18 5.48 -3.27 -10.90
N PHE A 19 6.04 -2.07 -10.76
CA PHE A 19 5.34 -0.92 -10.21
C PHE A 19 4.12 -0.55 -11.06
N TYR A 20 4.26 -0.55 -12.39
CA TYR A 20 3.16 -0.28 -13.30
C TYR A 20 2.04 -1.33 -13.18
N GLN A 21 2.37 -2.62 -13.11
CA GLN A 21 1.38 -3.68 -12.89
C GLN A 21 0.69 -3.56 -11.53
N LEU A 22 1.42 -3.16 -10.48
CA LEU A 22 0.86 -2.91 -9.15
C LEU A 22 -0.20 -1.80 -9.19
N CYS A 23 0.11 -0.69 -9.87
CA CYS A 23 -0.83 0.41 -10.08
C CYS A 23 -2.07 -0.03 -10.85
N ARG A 24 -1.90 -0.83 -11.92
CA ARG A 24 -3.02 -1.35 -12.72
C ARG A 24 -3.90 -2.32 -11.95
N ALA A 25 -3.32 -3.13 -11.07
CA ALA A 25 -4.06 -4.08 -10.24
C ALA A 25 -4.90 -3.39 -9.15
N ASN A 26 -4.52 -2.18 -8.74
CA ASN A 26 -5.17 -1.44 -7.66
C ASN A 26 -5.51 0.00 -8.12
N PRO A 27 -6.45 0.18 -9.06
CA PRO A 27 -6.73 1.47 -9.68
C PRO A 27 -7.30 2.52 -8.71
N ASP A 28 -7.90 2.08 -7.60
CA ASP A 28 -8.48 2.96 -6.57
C ASP A 28 -7.44 3.51 -5.59
N LEU A 29 -6.23 2.94 -5.58
CA LEU A 29 -5.13 3.36 -4.73
C LEU A 29 -4.16 4.26 -5.50
N LYS A 30 -3.60 5.25 -4.81
CA LYS A 30 -2.49 6.05 -5.33
C LYS A 30 -1.18 5.52 -4.80
N PHE A 31 -0.31 5.10 -5.71
CA PHE A 31 1.05 4.67 -5.41
C PHE A 31 2.05 5.74 -5.84
N GLU A 32 3.03 6.00 -4.99
CA GLU A 32 4.19 6.84 -5.29
C GLU A 32 5.47 6.14 -4.84
N ARG A 33 6.56 6.30 -5.59
CA ARG A 33 7.88 5.80 -5.21
C ARG A 33 8.80 6.97 -4.92
N ASN A 34 9.40 7.01 -3.75
CA ASN A 34 10.32 8.09 -3.40
C ASN A 34 11.74 7.84 -3.94
N ALA A 35 12.62 8.83 -3.81
CA ALA A 35 14.02 8.73 -4.27
C ALA A 35 14.86 7.66 -3.54
N LYS A 36 14.40 7.16 -2.39
CA LYS A 36 15.01 6.05 -1.64
C LYS A 36 14.51 4.68 -2.10
N GLY A 37 13.54 4.65 -3.01
CA GLY A 37 12.92 3.44 -3.51
C GLY A 37 11.78 2.91 -2.63
N GLU A 38 11.35 3.65 -1.60
CA GLU A 38 10.23 3.27 -0.74
C GLU A 38 8.89 3.53 -1.43
N LEU A 39 7.91 2.66 -1.18
CA LEU A 39 6.57 2.75 -1.74
C LEU A 39 5.65 3.50 -0.78
N ILE A 40 5.02 4.56 -1.27
CA ILE A 40 4.04 5.36 -0.56
C ILE A 40 2.67 5.03 -1.14
N ILE A 41 1.70 4.76 -0.27
CA ILE A 41 0.35 4.35 -0.64
C ILE A 41 -0.64 5.28 0.04
N MET A 42 -1.45 5.95 -0.76
CA MET A 42 -2.49 6.83 -0.27
C MET A 42 -3.86 6.21 -0.56
N ALA A 43 -4.55 5.83 0.51
CA ALA A 43 -5.94 5.40 0.41
C ALA A 43 -6.87 6.64 0.34
N PRO A 44 -7.85 6.67 -0.58
CA PRO A 44 -8.92 7.66 -0.51
C PRO A 44 -9.71 7.46 0.79
N THR A 45 -10.24 8.53 1.36
CA THR A 45 -11.04 8.51 2.61
C THR A 45 -12.43 7.88 2.48
N GLY A 46 -12.64 7.00 1.52
CA GLY A 46 -13.89 6.28 1.31
C GLY A 46 -13.66 5.13 0.36
N GLY A 47 -13.59 3.92 0.90
CA GLY A 47 -13.26 2.71 0.17
C GLY A 47 -13.12 1.53 1.11
N GLU A 48 -14.12 1.34 1.98
CA GLU A 48 -14.38 0.01 2.52
C GLU A 48 -14.49 -0.92 1.30
N THR A 49 -13.77 -2.04 1.28
CA THR A 49 -13.69 -3.03 0.18
C THR A 49 -12.47 -2.94 -0.76
N GLY A 50 -11.26 -3.02 -0.20
CA GLY A 50 -10.05 -3.47 -0.93
C GLY A 50 -9.57 -4.82 -0.37
N ARG A 51 -10.41 -5.84 -0.47
CA ARG A 51 -10.20 -7.22 0.00
C ARG A 51 -8.76 -7.74 -0.23
N ASP A 52 -8.06 -8.03 0.88
CA ASP A 52 -7.05 -9.10 1.03
C ASP A 52 -5.52 -8.86 0.90
N ASN A 53 -4.91 -7.66 0.79
CA ASN A 53 -3.41 -7.64 0.65
C ASN A 53 -2.57 -6.48 1.23
N PHE A 54 -2.96 -5.86 2.35
CA PHE A 54 -1.99 -5.18 3.22
C PHE A 54 -2.09 -5.77 4.63
N GLU A 55 -1.52 -6.96 4.80
CA GLU A 55 -1.41 -7.68 6.07
C GLU A 55 -0.43 -6.95 7.04
N ILE A 56 -0.66 -5.67 7.35
CA ILE A 56 -0.05 -4.97 8.52
C ILE A 56 -1.09 -4.04 9.20
N SER A 57 -2.40 -4.27 9.04
CA SER A 57 -3.41 -3.54 9.83
C SER A 57 -4.63 -4.40 10.13
N ALA A 58 -4.39 -5.55 10.77
CA ALA A 58 -5.41 -6.29 11.51
C ALA A 58 -5.01 -6.43 12.99
N ASP A 59 -4.34 -5.43 13.55
CA ASP A 59 -4.05 -5.34 14.99
C ASP A 59 -4.31 -3.91 15.50
N PHE A 60 -5.59 -3.49 15.43
CA PHE A 60 -6.20 -2.63 16.45
C PHE A 60 -7.74 -2.63 16.32
N ALA A 61 -8.35 -3.81 16.28
CA ALA A 61 -9.80 -3.95 16.42
C ALA A 61 -10.19 -5.16 17.28
N ILE A 62 -9.36 -5.52 18.26
CA ILE A 62 -9.78 -6.35 19.38
C ILE A 62 -9.33 -5.67 20.66
N GLY A 63 -10.30 -5.09 21.39
CA GLY A 63 -10.11 -4.71 22.77
C GLY A 63 -11.03 -3.61 23.26
N ILE A 64 -12.28 -4.01 23.57
CA ILE A 64 -13.14 -3.52 24.67
C ILE A 64 -13.43 -2.01 24.70
N GLY A 65 -14.66 -1.56 24.48
CA GLY A 65 -15.85 -1.90 25.28
C GLY A 65 -16.34 -0.61 25.93
#